data_AF-A0A8S3GU30-F1
#
_entry.id   AF-A0A8S3GU30-F1
#
_cell.length_a   1.000
_cell.length_b   1.000
_cell.length_c   1.000
_cell.angle_alpha   90.00
_cell.angle_beta   90.00
_cell.angle_gamma   90.00
#
_symmetry.space_group_name_H-M   'P 1'
#
loop_
_entity.id
_entity.type
_entity.pdbx_description
1 polymer ?
#
loop_
_entity_poly.entity_id
_entity_poly.type
_entity_poly.pdbx_seq_one_letter_code
_entity_poly.pdbx_strand_id
1 'polypeptide(L)'
;MGSSFTLTLANIFMWKWQKELVRRQDITCEYYGRYIDDVFMTWNKSENELKKVLENANNWHPNIKLEYKIGKSLPFLDILLTNINGTLSTSVYHKPAAEPYV
;
A
#
# COMPACT_ATOMS: atom_id res chain seq x y z
N MET A 1 -11.99 7.76 16.63
CA MET A 1 -10.56 7.79 17.02
C MET A 1 -10.42 6.90 18.25
N GLY A 2 -9.78 5.73 18.12
CA GLY A 2 -9.62 4.77 19.21
C GLY A 2 -8.64 5.27 20.28
N SER A 3 -8.59 4.57 21.43
CA SER A 3 -7.59 4.88 22.45
C SER A 3 -6.17 4.77 21.87
N SER A 4 -5.24 5.59 22.36
CA SER A 4 -3.83 5.54 21.93
C SER A 4 -3.24 4.13 22.06
N PHE A 5 -3.67 3.36 23.06
CA PHE A 5 -3.28 1.97 23.27
C PHE A 5 -3.77 1.04 22.15
N THR A 6 -5.02 1.20 21.71
CA THR A 6 -5.59 0.41 20.61
C THR A 6 -4.82 0.62 19.31
N LEU A 7 -4.42 1.86 19.02
CA LEU A 7 -3.64 2.17 17.81
C LEU A 7 -2.25 1.52 17.86
N THR A 8 -1.59 1.53 19.01
CA THR A 8 -0.31 0.84 19.21
C THR A 8 -0.44 -0.66 18.98
N LEU A 9 -1.46 -1.31 19.56
CA LEU A 9 -1.71 -2.73 19.36
C LEU A 9 -1.99 -3.07 17.89
N ALA A 10 -2.81 -2.27 17.21
CA ALA A 10 -3.09 -2.43 15.79
C ALA A 10 -1.79 -2.34 14.96
N ASN A 11 -0.93 -1.37 15.25
CA ASN A 11 0.34 -1.21 14.55
C ASN A 11 1.30 -2.39 14.76
N ILE A 12 1.37 -2.94 15.98
CA ILE A 12 2.19 -4.13 16.27
C ILE A 12 1.67 -5.34 15.49
N PHE A 13 0.35 -5.55 15.50
CA PHE A 13 -0.27 -6.63 14.78
C PHE A 13 -0.05 -6.52 13.27
N MET A 14 -0.28 -5.33 12.70
CA MET A 14 -0.06 -5.07 11.26
C MET A 14 1.42 -5.22 10.88
N TRP A 15 2.35 -4.83 11.75
CA TRP A 15 3.78 -5.07 11.54
C TRP A 15 4.09 -6.58 11.43
N LYS A 16 3.51 -7.40 12.32
CA LYS A 16 3.69 -8.86 12.27
C LYS A 16 3.08 -9.45 11.01
N TRP A 17 1.90 -9.00 10.62
CA TRP A 17 1.19 -9.47 9.42
C TRP A 17 1.94 -9.11 8.13
N GLN A 18 2.45 -7.88 8.00
CA GLN A 18 3.13 -7.41 6.77
C GLN A 18 4.58 -7.89 6.64
N LYS A 19 5.15 -8.54 7.67
CA LYS A 19 6.58 -8.85 7.78
C LYS A 19 7.14 -9.57 6.55
N GLU A 20 6.37 -10.51 5.99
CA GLU A 20 6.81 -11.26 4.81
C GLU A 20 6.75 -10.44 3.52
N LEU A 21 5.84 -9.45 3.41
CA LEU A 21 5.84 -8.51 2.29
C LEU A 21 7.10 -7.63 2.35
N VAL A 22 7.37 -7.02 3.51
CA VAL A 22 8.54 -6.15 3.71
C VAL A 22 9.83 -6.90 3.42
N ARG A 23 9.98 -8.13 3.94
CA ARG A 23 11.18 -8.95 3.70
C ARG A 23 11.43 -9.19 2.21
N ARG A 24 10.38 -9.36 1.40
CA ARG A 24 10.52 -9.54 -0.05
C ARG A 24 11.02 -8.26 -0.73
N GLN A 25 10.49 -7.11 -0.30
CA GLN A 25 10.86 -5.79 -0.82
C GLN A 25 12.31 -5.42 -0.48
N ASP A 26 12.76 -5.72 0.74
CA ASP A 26 14.15 -5.48 1.16
C ASP A 26 15.14 -6.25 0.29
N ILE A 27 14.81 -7.49 -0.09
CA ILE A 27 15.66 -8.34 -0.94
C ILE A 27 15.74 -7.79 -2.38
N THR A 28 14.65 -7.20 -2.89
CA THR A 28 14.55 -6.70 -4.26
C THR A 28 14.93 -5.22 -4.40
N CYS A 29 15.36 -4.56 -3.30
CA CYS A 29 15.63 -3.13 -3.24
C CYS A 29 14.42 -2.28 -3.70
N GLU A 30 13.21 -2.75 -3.36
CA GLU A 30 11.96 -2.06 -3.64
C GLU A 30 11.50 -1.27 -2.41
N TYR A 31 10.77 -0.19 -2.63
CA TYR A 31 10.20 0.62 -1.56
C TYR A 31 8.94 -0.03 -0.99
N TYR A 32 8.80 0.00 0.35
CA TYR A 32 7.58 -0.32 1.07
C TYR A 32 7.30 0.74 2.13
N GLY A 33 6.11 1.32 2.10
CA GLY A 33 5.63 2.28 3.10
C GLY A 33 4.22 1.94 3.56
N ARG A 34 3.95 2.15 4.85
CA ARG A 34 2.60 2.03 5.43
C ARG A 34 2.30 3.26 6.28
N TYR A 35 1.11 3.81 6.10
CA TYR A 35 0.52 4.81 6.98
C TYR A 35 -0.83 4.31 7.49
N ILE A 36 -0.84 3.82 8.74
CA ILE A 36 -2.01 3.17 9.36
C ILE A 36 -2.54 2.03 8.48
N ASP A 37 -3.61 2.26 7.72
CA ASP A 37 -4.28 1.28 6.86
C ASP A 37 -3.82 1.39 5.39
N ASP A 38 -3.23 2.52 4.99
CA ASP A 38 -2.77 2.73 3.62
C ASP A 38 -1.37 2.16 3.44
N VAL A 39 -1.20 1.32 2.42
CA VAL A 39 0.08 0.69 2.05
C VAL A 39 0.47 1.12 0.64
N PHE A 40 1.74 1.45 0.46
CA PHE A 40 2.35 1.71 -0.84
C PHE A 40 3.60 0.85 -1.01
N MET A 41 3.76 0.23 -2.18
CA MET A 41 4.94 -0.55 -2.51
C MET A 41 5.29 -0.38 -3.99
N THR A 42 6.58 -0.52 -4.32
CA THR A 42 7.06 -0.58 -5.70
C THR A 42 7.33 -2.01 -6.11
N TRP A 43 7.28 -2.31 -7.41
CA TRP A 43 7.54 -3.66 -7.89
C TRP A 43 8.25 -3.62 -9.25
N ASN A 44 9.35 -4.36 -9.34
CA ASN A 44 10.26 -4.40 -10.48
C ASN A 44 10.11 -5.68 -11.32
N LYS A 45 9.34 -6.67 -10.84
CA LYS A 45 9.07 -7.92 -11.59
C LYS A 45 7.76 -7.83 -12.36
N SER A 46 7.30 -8.97 -12.89
CA SER A 46 6.05 -9.04 -13.64
C SER A 46 4.84 -8.66 -12.77
N GLU A 47 3.86 -7.97 -13.37
CA GLU A 47 2.59 -7.63 -12.71
C GLU A 47 1.84 -8.89 -12.26
N ASN A 48 1.97 -10.00 -13.00
CA ASN A 48 1.34 -11.28 -12.65
C ASN A 48 1.92 -11.87 -11.36
N GLU A 49 3.24 -11.76 -11.15
CA GLU A 49 3.84 -12.15 -9.86
C GLU A 49 3.35 -11.26 -8.73
N LEU A 50 3.24 -9.94 -8.95
CA LEU A 50 2.71 -9.02 -7.94
C LEU A 50 1.29 -9.42 -7.52
N LYS A 51 0.40 -9.68 -8.48
CA LYS A 51 -0.98 -10.14 -8.21
C LYS A 51 -0.99 -11.41 -7.37
N LYS A 52 -0.18 -12.42 -7.72
CA LYS A 52 -0.05 -13.65 -6.93
C LYS A 52 0.42 -13.40 -5.50
N VAL A 53 1.36 -12.48 -5.30
CA VAL A 53 1.85 -12.12 -3.96
C VAL A 53 0.75 -11.46 -3.15
N LEU A 54 0.00 -10.52 -3.73
CA LEU A 54 -1.09 -9.81 -3.08
C LEU A 54 -2.28 -10.74 -2.77
N GLU A 55 -2.63 -11.63 -3.70
CA GLU A 55 -3.64 -12.67 -3.50
C GLU A 55 -3.24 -13.63 -2.38
N ASN A 56 -1.97 -14.04 -2.32
CA ASN A 56 -1.48 -14.85 -1.21
C ASN A 56 -1.58 -14.10 0.13
N ALA A 57 -1.22 -12.81 0.14
CA ALA A 57 -1.32 -11.97 1.35
C ALA A 57 -2.76 -11.84 1.86
N ASN A 58 -3.75 -11.79 0.95
CA ASN A 58 -5.17 -11.83 1.30
C ASN A 58 -5.62 -13.12 1.99
N ASN A 59 -4.85 -14.21 1.88
CA ASN A 59 -5.15 -15.48 2.54
C ASN A 59 -4.43 -15.65 3.89
N TRP A 60 -3.57 -14.71 4.31
CA TRP A 60 -2.80 -14.86 5.56
C TRP A 60 -3.63 -14.71 6.82
N HIS A 61 -4.75 -13.98 6.75
CA HIS A 61 -5.62 -13.79 7.89
C HIS A 61 -7.07 -13.60 7.44
N PRO A 62 -8.04 -14.33 8.00
CA PRO A 62 -9.43 -14.33 7.52
C PRO A 62 -10.12 -12.97 7.63
N ASN A 63 -9.67 -12.13 8.56
CA ASN A 63 -10.25 -10.81 8.82
C ASN A 63 -9.47 -9.65 8.19
N ILE A 64 -8.45 -9.92 7.37
CA ILE A 64 -7.67 -8.87 6.69
C ILE A 64 -7.83 -9.06 5.20
N LYS A 65 -8.31 -8.01 4.53
CA LYS A 65 -8.48 -7.98 3.08
C LYS A 65 -7.80 -6.74 2.52
N LEU A 66 -6.84 -6.95 1.64
CA LEU A 66 -6.16 -5.94 0.85
C LEU A 66 -6.98 -5.64 -0.39
N GLU A 67 -7.41 -4.39 -0.47
CA GLU A 67 -7.87 -3.78 -1.72
C GLU A 67 -6.69 -3.01 -2.31
N TYR A 68 -6.31 -3.37 -3.54
CA TYR A 68 -5.10 -2.83 -4.17
C TYR A 68 -5.40 -2.28 -5.56
N LYS A 69 -4.60 -1.29 -5.96
CA LYS A 69 -4.54 -0.75 -7.31
C LYS A 69 -3.11 -0.83 -7.79
N ILE A 70 -2.91 -1.27 -9.03
CA ILE A 70 -1.59 -1.38 -9.66
C ILE A 70 -1.59 -0.42 -10.84
N GLY A 71 -0.54 0.40 -10.94
CA GLY A 71 -0.43 1.39 -12.00
C GLY A 71 0.89 2.14 -11.95
N LYS A 72 1.21 2.82 -13.05
CA LYS A 72 2.37 3.72 -13.12
C LYS A 72 2.16 5.01 -12.35
N SER A 73 0.91 5.46 -12.22
CA SER A 73 0.51 6.64 -11.46
C SER A 73 -0.60 6.27 -10.51
N LEU A 74 -0.38 6.46 -9.20
CA LEU A 74 -1.33 6.10 -8.16
C LEU A 74 -1.36 7.20 -7.08
N PRO A 75 -2.57 7.57 -6.60
CA PRO A 75 -2.69 8.40 -5.42
C PRO A 75 -2.37 7.58 -4.16
N PHE A 76 -1.65 8.18 -3.22
CA PHE A 76 -1.39 7.67 -1.89
C PHE A 76 -1.47 8.85 -0.92
N LEU A 77 -2.39 8.81 0.06
CA LEU A 77 -2.71 9.98 0.89
C LEU A 77 -3.06 11.20 0.01
N ASP A 78 -2.38 12.34 0.21
CA ASP A 78 -2.55 13.58 -0.56
C ASP A 78 -1.47 13.77 -1.64
N ILE A 79 -0.76 12.70 -2.01
CA ILE A 79 0.27 12.71 -3.06
C ILE A 79 -0.07 11.79 -4.23
N LEU A 80 0.25 12.25 -5.44
CA LEU A 80 0.24 11.44 -6.65
C LEU A 80 1.66 10.95 -6.90
N LEU A 81 1.85 9.63 -6.84
CA LEU A 81 3.12 8.97 -7.11
C LEU A 81 3.11 8.51 -8.57
N THR A 82 4.07 8.97 -9.37
CA THR A 82 4.23 8.58 -10.78
C THR A 82 5.61 8.00 -11.03
N ASN A 83 5.67 6.79 -11.57
CA ASN A 83 6.90 6.16 -12.01
C ASN A 83 7.29 6.67 -13.41
N ILE A 84 8.38 7.41 -13.48
CA ILE A 84 8.99 7.90 -14.70
C ILE A 84 10.29 7.12 -14.91
N ASN A 85 10.21 6.02 -15.67
CA ASN A 85 11.35 5.17 -16.04
C ASN A 85 12.25 4.75 -14.86
N GLY A 86 11.65 4.35 -13.74
CA GLY A 86 12.35 3.93 -12.53
C GLY A 86 12.58 5.06 -11.51
N THR A 87 12.29 6.31 -11.87
CA THR A 87 12.33 7.43 -10.93
C THR A 87 10.92 7.75 -10.44
N LEU A 88 10.72 7.76 -9.13
CA LEU A 88 9.43 8.10 -8.52
C LEU A 88 9.29 9.62 -8.40
N SER A 89 8.38 10.20 -9.18
CA SER A 89 8.02 11.62 -9.11
C SER A 89 6.76 11.79 -8.26
N THR A 90 6.72 12.86 -7.46
CA THR A 90 5.59 13.20 -6.59
C THR A 90 4.96 14.53 -7.01
N SER A 91 3.64 14.62 -6.89
CA SER A 91 2.90 15.88 -6.98
C SER A 91 1.74 15.88 -5.99
N VAL A 92 1.13 17.03 -5.74
CA VAL A 92 -0.06 17.11 -4.88
C VAL A 92 -1.24 16.43 -5.57
N TYR A 93 -1.97 15.59 -4.85
CA TYR A 93 -3.20 14.96 -5.33
C TYR A 93 -4.41 15.52 -4.60
N HIS A 94 -5.40 16.00 -5.34
CA HIS A 94 -6.69 16.39 -4.79
C HIS A 94 -7.70 15.34 -5.23
N LYS A 95 -8.40 14.74 -4.27
CA LYS A 95 -9.52 13.86 -4.58
C LYS A 95 -10.56 14.68 -5.37
N PRO A 96 -11.13 14.14 -6.45
CA PRO A 96 -12.23 14.81 -7.13
C PRO A 96 -13.35 15.08 -6.13
N ALA A 97 -13.82 16.32 -6.06
CA ALA A 97 -15.01 16.64 -5.26
C ALA A 97 -16.16 15.77 -5.80
N ALA A 98 -16.87 15.09 -4.90
CA ALA A 98 -18.09 14.38 -5.28
C ALA A 98 -19.02 15.36 -6.00
N GLU A 99 -19.69 14.90 -7.07
CA GLU A 99 -20.67 15.70 -7.79
C GLU A 99 -21.63 16.37 -6.80
N PRO A 100 -21.99 17.65 -7.00
CA PRO A 100 -23.01 18.26 -6.17
C PRO A 100 -24.28 17.41 -6.29
N TYR A 101 -24.87 17.03 -5.16
CA TYR A 101 -26.19 16.41 -5.11
C TYR A 101 -27.15 17.28 -5.93
N VAL A 102 -27.61 16.75 -7.07
CA VAL A 102 -28.67 17.35 -7.89
C VAL A 102 -30.02 17.02 -7.28
#